data_AF-A0A5C2RM59-F1
#
_entry.id   AF-A0A5C2RM59-F1
#
_cell.length_a   1.000
_cell.length_b   1.000
_cell.length_c   1.000
_cell.angle_alpha   90.00
_cell.angle_beta   90.00
_cell.angle_gamma   90.00
#
_symmetry.space_group_name_H-M   'P 1'
#
loop_
_entity.id
_entity.type
_entity.pdbx_description
1 polymer ?
#
loop_
_entity_poly.entity_id
_entity_poly.type
_entity_poly.pdbx_seq_one_letter_code
_entity_poly.pdbx_strand_id
1 'polypeptide(L)'
;MDAAPAMIEEPPRPVVPVQAKFIYVFESLFKTVKGARRILKWKDFLKAMGSVGFAHKPATGGGAARVFWAAGTQWQTNVVLHEPHDGELGPAYQNEIAHLLNTAYGWEGRDFVVRA
;
A
#
# COMPACT_ATOMS: atom_id res chain seq x y z
N MET A 1 36.21 24.88 -17.18
CA MET A 1 35.21 24.03 -17.85
C MET A 1 34.40 23.40 -16.74
N ASP A 2 33.31 24.03 -16.34
CA ASP A 2 32.39 23.48 -15.33
C ASP A 2 31.71 22.25 -15.91
N ALA A 3 31.95 21.10 -15.29
CA ALA A 3 31.20 19.89 -15.60
C ALA A 3 29.76 20.09 -15.13
N ALA A 4 28.81 20.03 -16.06
CA ALA A 4 27.39 19.98 -15.71
C ALA A 4 27.15 18.83 -14.72
N PRO A 5 26.37 19.02 -13.65
CA PRO A 5 26.07 17.95 -12.72
C PRO A 5 25.39 16.81 -13.47
N ALA A 6 25.92 15.60 -13.32
CA ALA A 6 25.30 14.39 -13.85
C ALA A 6 23.84 14.36 -13.37
N MET A 7 22.90 14.40 -14.31
CA MET A 7 21.50 14.13 -13.99
C MET A 7 21.46 12.71 -13.42
N ILE A 8 21.22 12.59 -12.12
CA ILE A 8 20.93 11.32 -11.49
C ILE A 8 19.62 10.88 -12.11
N GLU A 9 19.65 9.93 -13.05
CA GLU A 9 18.44 9.25 -13.50
C GLU A 9 17.85 8.58 -12.27
N GLU A 10 16.77 9.15 -11.73
CA GLU A 10 15.99 8.48 -10.70
C GLU A 10 15.63 7.09 -11.26
N PRO A 11 15.88 6.00 -10.51
CA PRO A 11 15.49 4.68 -10.95
C PRO A 11 14.00 4.69 -11.31
N PRO A 12 13.59 3.99 -12.38
CA PRO A 12 12.21 4.03 -12.85
C PRO A 12 11.25 3.71 -11.71
N ARG A 13 10.33 4.64 -11.46
CA ARG A 13 9.34 4.53 -10.38
C ARG A 13 8.55 3.23 -10.48
N PRO A 14 8.23 2.57 -9.36
CA PRO A 14 7.43 1.37 -9.38
C PRO A 14 6.01 1.68 -9.89
N VAL A 15 5.54 0.92 -10.87
CA VAL A 15 4.12 0.91 -11.25
C VAL A 15 3.45 -0.24 -10.51
N VAL A 16 2.37 0.04 -9.80
CA VAL A 16 1.62 -0.92 -8.98
C VAL A 16 0.22 -1.13 -9.59
N PRO A 17 0.00 -2.20 -10.38
CA PRO A 17 -1.29 -2.45 -11.02
C PRO A 17 -2.33 -2.99 -10.03
N VAL A 18 -3.39 -2.21 -9.82
CA VAL A 18 -4.50 -2.50 -8.89
C VAL A 18 -5.75 -2.91 -9.68
N GLN A 19 -6.54 -3.87 -9.20
CA GLN A 19 -7.85 -4.11 -9.80
C GLN A 19 -8.74 -2.87 -9.67
N ALA A 20 -9.41 -2.45 -10.74
CA ALA A 20 -10.20 -1.20 -10.79
C ALA A 20 -11.11 -0.98 -9.58
N LYS A 21 -11.81 -2.03 -9.14
CA LYS A 21 -12.73 -1.95 -7.99
C LYS A 21 -12.07 -1.65 -6.64
N PHE A 22 -10.75 -1.75 -6.51
CA PHE A 22 -10.00 -1.52 -5.27
C PHE A 22 -9.07 -0.31 -5.32
N ILE A 23 -9.00 0.42 -6.44
CA ILE A 23 -8.11 1.58 -6.57
C ILE A 23 -8.37 2.63 -5.48
N TYR A 24 -9.65 2.82 -5.12
CA TYR A 24 -10.08 3.78 -4.11
C TYR A 24 -9.46 3.58 -2.72
N VAL A 25 -9.03 2.35 -2.41
CA VAL A 25 -8.37 2.03 -1.13
C VAL A 25 -7.03 2.76 -1.07
N PHE A 26 -6.23 2.65 -2.13
CA PHE A 26 -4.92 3.31 -2.21
C PHE A 26 -5.06 4.82 -2.38
N GLU A 27 -6.06 5.28 -3.14
CA GLU A 27 -6.40 6.71 -3.23
C GLU A 27 -6.71 7.31 -1.85
N SER A 28 -7.49 6.60 -1.03
CA SER A 28 -7.80 7.03 0.33
C SER A 28 -6.54 7.01 1.20
N LEU A 29 -5.80 5.89 1.25
CA LEU A 29 -4.59 5.72 2.05
C LEU A 29 -3.59 6.87 1.81
N PHE A 30 -3.22 7.07 0.54
CA PHE A 30 -2.19 8.02 0.10
C PHE A 30 -2.70 9.42 -0.24
N LYS A 31 -4.01 9.69 -0.10
CA LYS A 31 -4.63 10.99 -0.39
C LYS A 31 -4.32 11.50 -1.81
N THR A 32 -4.46 10.64 -2.82
CA THR A 32 -4.08 10.93 -4.21
C THR A 32 -4.84 12.11 -4.82
N VAL A 33 -6.09 12.32 -4.40
CA VAL A 33 -6.91 13.46 -4.80
C VAL A 33 -7.53 14.16 -3.59
N LYS A 34 -7.83 15.45 -3.74
CA LYS A 34 -8.51 16.23 -2.69
C LYS A 34 -9.85 15.56 -2.34
N GLY A 35 -10.06 15.22 -1.07
CA GLY A 35 -11.26 14.54 -0.61
C GLY A 35 -11.28 13.03 -0.81
N ALA A 36 -10.17 12.39 -1.23
CA ALA A 36 -10.11 10.93 -1.40
C ALA A 36 -10.36 10.14 -0.11
N ARG A 37 -10.03 10.74 1.05
CA ARG A 37 -10.10 10.11 2.36
C ARG A 37 -11.53 9.69 2.67
N ARG A 38 -11.71 8.40 2.97
CA ARG A 38 -12.98 7.81 3.41
C ARG A 38 -12.74 6.77 4.48
N ILE A 39 -13.77 6.39 5.22
CA ILE A 39 -13.69 5.23 6.11
C ILE A 39 -13.62 3.97 5.23
N LEU A 40 -12.55 3.18 5.38
CA LEU A 40 -12.37 1.94 4.61
C LEU A 40 -12.72 0.74 5.48
N LYS A 41 -13.32 -0.29 4.90
CA LYS A 41 -13.46 -1.57 5.60
C LYS A 41 -12.14 -2.33 5.54
N TRP A 42 -11.76 -2.96 6.65
CA TRP A 42 -10.57 -3.82 6.73
C TRP A 42 -10.56 -4.89 5.64
N LYS A 43 -11.72 -5.52 5.38
CA LYS A 43 -11.88 -6.53 4.33
C LYS A 43 -11.57 -5.99 2.92
N ASP A 44 -11.86 -4.72 2.65
CA ASP A 44 -11.56 -4.13 1.34
C ASP A 44 -10.06 -3.83 1.22
N PHE A 45 -9.42 -3.41 2.32
CA PHE A 45 -7.97 -3.28 2.37
C PHE A 45 -7.26 -4.62 2.12
N LEU A 46 -7.71 -5.72 2.74
CA LEU A 46 -7.16 -7.05 2.49
C LEU A 46 -7.25 -7.44 1.00
N LYS A 47 -8.41 -7.21 0.37
CA LYS A 47 -8.62 -7.49 -1.05
C LYS A 47 -7.78 -6.57 -1.95
N ALA A 48 -7.60 -5.31 -1.57
CA ALA A 48 -6.76 -4.37 -2.29
C ALA A 48 -5.28 -4.80 -2.27
N MET A 49 -4.75 -5.20 -1.11
CA MET A 49 -3.41 -5.79 -0.99
C MET A 49 -3.30 -7.07 -1.84
N GLY A 50 -4.32 -7.94 -1.79
CA GLY A 50 -4.44 -9.09 -2.69
C GLY A 50 -4.34 -8.74 -4.17
N SER A 51 -4.99 -7.64 -4.57
CA SER A 51 -5.01 -7.20 -5.96
C SER A 51 -3.64 -6.75 -6.47
N VAL A 52 -2.76 -6.26 -5.59
CA VAL A 52 -1.38 -5.85 -5.91
C VAL A 52 -0.35 -6.97 -5.67
N GLY A 53 -0.83 -8.21 -5.51
CA GLY A 53 0.04 -9.40 -5.43
C GLY A 53 0.53 -9.72 -4.02
N PHE A 54 -0.08 -9.17 -2.98
CA PHE A 54 0.24 -9.56 -1.61
C PHE A 54 -0.72 -10.63 -1.09
N ALA A 55 -0.18 -11.65 -0.45
CA ALA A 55 -0.97 -12.59 0.34
C ALA A 55 -0.87 -12.23 1.83
N HIS A 56 -1.83 -12.72 2.62
CA HIS A 56 -1.82 -12.50 4.06
C HIS A 56 -2.28 -13.73 4.85
N LYS A 57 -1.83 -13.83 6.09
CA LYS A 57 -2.20 -14.88 7.05
C LYS A 57 -2.19 -14.34 8.49
N PRO A 58 -2.87 -14.98 9.44
CA PRO A 58 -2.72 -14.64 10.85
C PRO A 58 -1.26 -14.72 11.30
N ALA A 59 -0.82 -13.78 12.15
CA ALA A 59 0.51 -13.87 12.74
C ALA A 59 0.62 -15.08 13.69
N THR A 60 1.84 -15.62 13.85
CA THR A 60 2.11 -16.84 14.65
C THR A 60 1.65 -16.72 16.12
N GLY A 61 1.58 -15.51 16.67
CA GLY A 61 1.05 -15.24 18.01
C GLY A 61 -0.49 -15.28 18.12
N GLY A 62 -1.22 -15.49 17.03
CA GLY A 62 -2.68 -15.44 17.00
C GLY A 62 -3.27 -14.03 17.00
N GLY A 63 -4.61 -13.94 17.06
CA GLY A 63 -5.34 -12.68 17.22
C GLY A 63 -5.63 -11.89 15.92
N ALA A 64 -5.76 -10.57 16.08
CA ALA A 64 -6.12 -9.61 15.02
C ALA A 64 -4.94 -9.28 14.07
N ALA A 65 -3.71 -9.66 14.43
CA ALA A 65 -2.54 -9.42 13.61
C ALA A 65 -2.58 -10.24 12.31
N ARG A 66 -2.20 -9.60 11.20
CA ARG A 66 -2.04 -10.19 9.87
C ARG A 66 -0.65 -9.88 9.35
N VAL A 67 0.06 -10.92 8.92
CA VAL A 67 1.33 -10.80 8.21
C VAL A 67 1.03 -10.78 6.72
N PHE A 68 1.52 -9.77 6.02
CA PHE A 68 1.46 -9.64 4.58
C PHE A 68 2.83 -9.94 3.99
N TRP A 69 2.84 -10.70 2.90
CA TRP A 69 4.03 -10.96 2.10
C TRP A 69 3.71 -10.83 0.62
N ALA A 70 4.72 -10.45 -0.13
CA ALA A 70 4.68 -10.42 -1.58
C ALA A 70 4.60 -11.83 -2.16
N ALA A 71 3.49 -12.16 -2.80
CA ALA A 71 3.31 -13.43 -3.50
C ALA A 71 3.66 -13.24 -4.98
N GLY A 72 4.93 -13.45 -5.33
CA GLY A 72 5.40 -13.34 -6.73
C GLY A 72 5.51 -11.90 -7.24
N THR A 73 5.86 -10.95 -6.36
CA THR A 73 6.15 -9.56 -6.72
C THR A 73 7.61 -9.22 -6.41
N GLN A 74 8.05 -8.02 -6.81
CA GLN A 74 9.42 -7.54 -6.61
C GLN A 74 9.75 -7.14 -5.15
N TRP A 75 8.72 -6.95 -4.31
CA TRP A 75 8.91 -6.53 -2.93
C TRP A 75 9.22 -7.74 -2.06
N GLN A 76 10.16 -7.62 -1.10
CA GLN A 76 10.60 -8.76 -0.27
C GLN A 76 10.27 -8.57 1.22
N THR A 77 9.90 -7.35 1.63
CA THR A 77 9.64 -7.01 3.03
C THR A 77 8.25 -7.49 3.45
N ASN A 78 8.18 -8.25 4.54
CA ASN A 78 6.89 -8.58 5.16
C ASN A 78 6.44 -7.42 6.06
N VAL A 79 5.15 -7.09 6.04
CA VAL A 79 4.56 -6.11 6.97
C VAL A 79 3.51 -6.76 7.84
N VAL A 80 3.38 -6.28 9.07
CA VAL A 80 2.39 -6.77 10.04
C VAL A 80 1.45 -5.63 10.38
N LEU A 81 0.15 -5.87 10.22
CA LEU A 81 -0.91 -4.92 10.55
C LEU A 81 -1.98 -5.59 11.41
N HIS A 82 -2.60 -4.82 12.29
CA HIS A 82 -3.66 -5.29 13.18
C HIS A 82 -5.03 -5.00 12.56
N GLU A 83 -5.88 -6.01 12.50
CA GLU A 83 -7.28 -5.84 12.17
C GLU A 83 -7.96 -4.96 13.23
N PRO A 84 -8.58 -3.82 12.84
CA PRO A 84 -9.35 -2.99 13.76
C PRO A 84 -10.50 -3.79 14.38
N HIS A 85 -10.80 -3.54 15.65
CA HIS A 85 -11.88 -4.23 16.37
C HIS A 85 -13.27 -3.98 15.76
N ASP A 86 -13.50 -2.80 15.21
CA ASP A 86 -14.72 -2.40 14.50
C ASP A 86 -14.70 -2.79 13.00
N GLY A 87 -13.58 -3.32 12.51
CA GLY A 87 -13.36 -3.64 11.11
C GLY A 87 -13.23 -2.42 10.20
N GLU A 88 -13.01 -1.22 10.75
CA GLU A 88 -12.89 0.03 10.00
C GLU A 88 -11.48 0.64 10.12
N LEU A 89 -10.94 1.08 8.99
CA LEU A 89 -9.70 1.86 8.96
C LEU A 89 -10.08 3.34 9.07
N GLY A 90 -9.91 3.90 10.26
CA GLY A 90 -10.04 5.34 10.48
C GLY A 90 -8.89 6.16 9.86
N PRO A 91 -9.02 7.51 9.79
CA PRO A 91 -8.03 8.36 9.14
C PRO A 91 -6.61 8.25 9.72
N ALA A 92 -6.48 8.13 11.05
CA ALA A 92 -5.18 7.99 11.71
C ALA A 92 -4.49 6.69 11.29
N TYR A 93 -5.22 5.56 11.39
CA TYR A 93 -4.66 4.26 11.06
C TYR A 93 -4.34 4.12 9.56
N GLN A 94 -5.13 4.76 8.69
CA GLN A 94 -4.78 4.83 7.27
C GLN A 94 -3.48 5.61 7.01
N ASN A 95 -3.17 6.66 7.79
CA ASN A 95 -1.89 7.37 7.66
C ASN A 95 -0.72 6.49 8.11
N GLU A 96 -0.91 5.71 9.18
CA GLU A 96 0.09 4.74 9.66
C GLU A 96 0.36 3.65 8.61
N ILE A 97 -0.70 3.10 8.01
CA ILE A 97 -0.58 2.14 6.90
C ILE A 97 0.15 2.78 5.72
N ALA A 98 -0.23 3.99 5.29
CA ALA A 98 0.44 4.65 4.18
C ALA A 98 1.93 4.88 4.45
N HIS A 99 2.29 5.32 5.66
CA HIS A 99 3.68 5.47 6.08
C HIS A 99 4.44 4.14 6.08
N LEU A 100 3.84 3.08 6.65
CA LEU A 100 4.42 1.74 6.67
C LEU A 100 4.70 1.21 5.25
N LEU A 101 3.71 1.32 4.35
CA LEU A 101 3.85 0.86 2.97
C LEU A 101 4.89 1.68 2.19
N ASN A 102 4.98 2.98 2.46
CA ASN A 102 6.04 3.82 1.92
C ASN A 102 7.42 3.36 2.42
N THR A 103 7.59 3.13 3.71
CA THR A 103 8.87 2.67 4.28
C THR A 103 9.26 1.27 3.79
N ALA A 104 8.30 0.35 3.68
CA ALA A 104 8.57 -1.03 3.31
C ALA A 104 8.82 -1.21 1.80
N TYR A 105 8.13 -0.44 0.96
CA TYR A 105 8.03 -0.70 -0.49
C TYR A 105 8.35 0.51 -1.37
N GLY A 106 8.56 1.68 -0.78
CA GLY A 106 8.75 2.95 -1.49
C GLY A 106 7.47 3.52 -2.11
N TRP A 107 6.30 2.96 -1.77
CA TRP A 107 5.04 3.34 -2.42
C TRP A 107 4.59 4.75 -2.10
N GLU A 108 4.10 5.42 -3.13
CA GLU A 108 3.44 6.71 -3.09
C GLU A 108 2.10 6.64 -3.84
N GLY A 109 1.23 7.62 -3.61
CA GLY A 109 -0.11 7.61 -4.19
C GLY A 109 -0.14 7.56 -5.73
N ARG A 110 0.89 8.10 -6.38
CA ARG A 110 1.01 8.13 -7.85
C ARG A 110 1.44 6.81 -8.48
N ASP A 111 1.86 5.83 -7.68
CA ASP A 111 2.37 4.56 -8.18
C ASP A 111 1.24 3.59 -8.56
N PHE A 112 0.03 3.83 -8.05
CA PHE A 112 -1.11 2.94 -8.25
C PHE A 112 -1.85 3.27 -9.54
N VAL A 113 -1.90 2.29 -10.44
CA VAL A 113 -2.63 2.39 -11.70
C VAL A 113 -3.69 1.30 -11.78
N VAL A 114 -4.80 1.59 -12.44
CA VAL A 114 -5.81 0.58 -12.72
C VAL A 114 -5.21 -0.46 -13.69
N ARG A 115 -5.26 -1.73 -13.29
CA ARG A 115 -4.92 -2.86 -14.15
C ARG A 115 -5.92 -2.91 -15.30
N ALA A 116 -5.39 -2.89 -16.53
CA ALA A 116 -6.15 -3.10 -17.76
C ALA A 116 -6.81 -4.49 -17.80
#